data_AF-A0A920WA52-F1
#
_entry.id   AF-A0A920WA52-F1
#
_cell.length_a   1.000
_cell.length_b   1.000
_cell.length_c   1.000
_cell.angle_alpha   90.00
_cell.angle_beta   90.00
_cell.angle_gamma   90.00
#
_symmetry.space_group_name_H-M   'P 1'
#
loop_
_entity.id
_entity.type
_entity.pdbx_description
1 polymer ?
#
loop_
_entity_poly.entity_id
_entity_poly.type
_entity_poly.pdbx_seq_one_letter_code
_entity_poly.pdbx_strand_id
1 'polypeptide(L)'
;MEVRLRESSWGYLATATPGQNDPIIIPRGKTTGGSSSINGQVLFRGIPQDYDNWAEWGNSEWAFTNVLPYFKKLENDLVFPRRRFPRE
;
A
#
# COMPACT_ATOMS: atom_id res chain seq x y z
N MET A 1 -5.76 6.39 -27.87
CA MET A 1 -5.58 5.32 -26.87
C MET A 1 -6.78 5.36 -25.95
N GLU A 2 -7.73 4.46 -26.14
CA GLU A 2 -8.88 4.31 -25.25
C GLU A 2 -8.45 3.32 -24.16
N VAL A 3 -8.22 3.80 -22.94
CA VAL A 3 -7.90 2.92 -21.81
C VAL A 3 -9.17 2.17 -21.45
N ARG A 4 -9.32 0.93 -21.92
CA ARG A 4 -10.39 0.02 -21.50
C ARG A 4 -10.17 -0.37 -20.04
N LEU A 5 -10.61 0.47 -19.11
CA LEU A 5 -10.60 0.20 -17.66
C LEU A 5 -11.34 -1.09 -17.26
N ARG A 6 -12.16 -1.65 -18.17
CA ARG A 6 -13.04 -2.81 -17.89
C ARG A 6 -12.33 -4.16 -17.85
N GLU A 7 -11.27 -4.40 -18.62
CA GLU A 7 -10.63 -5.73 -18.65
C GLU A 7 -9.65 -5.93 -17.49
N SER A 8 -8.94 -4.88 -17.08
CA SER A 8 -7.92 -4.93 -16.03
C SER A 8 -8.46 -4.62 -14.63
N SER A 9 -9.78 -4.58 -14.44
CA SER A 9 -10.44 -4.29 -13.15
C SER A 9 -11.40 -5.42 -12.74
N TRP A 10 -11.52 -5.67 -11.44
CA TRP A 10 -12.51 -6.61 -10.89
C TRP A 10 -13.94 -6.07 -10.92
N GLY A 11 -14.13 -4.76 -11.13
CA GLY A 11 -15.46 -4.16 -11.31
C GLY A 11 -16.32 -4.07 -10.06
N TYR A 12 -15.72 -4.05 -8.87
CA TYR A 12 -16.46 -3.90 -7.61
C TYR A 12 -17.13 -2.53 -7.50
N LEU A 13 -18.30 -2.54 -6.88
CA LEU A 13 -19.09 -1.36 -6.53
C LEU A 13 -19.31 -1.34 -5.02
N ALA A 14 -19.30 -0.15 -4.43
CA ALA A 14 -19.56 0.03 -3.00
C ALA A 14 -20.48 1.22 -2.72
N THR A 15 -21.18 1.13 -1.59
CA THR A 15 -21.92 2.24 -0.98
C THR A 15 -21.19 2.61 0.30
N ALA A 16 -20.57 3.78 0.35
CA ALA A 16 -19.72 4.19 1.48
C ALA A 16 -20.55 4.74 2.64
N THR A 17 -21.67 5.42 2.35
CA THR A 17 -22.54 6.02 3.37
C THR A 17 -24.02 5.78 3.05
N PRO A 18 -24.92 5.77 4.05
CA PRO A 18 -26.35 5.52 3.82
C PRO A 18 -27.05 6.55 2.92
N GLY A 19 -26.53 7.78 2.81
CA GLY A 19 -27.10 8.84 1.98
C GLY A 19 -26.52 8.94 0.56
N GLN A 20 -25.72 7.95 0.15
CA GLN A 20 -25.08 7.96 -1.17
C GLN A 20 -26.07 7.52 -2.26
N ASN A 21 -26.27 8.37 -3.27
CA ASN A 21 -27.22 8.11 -4.36
C ASN A 21 -26.72 7.02 -5.33
N ASP A 22 -25.46 7.12 -5.78
CA ASP A 22 -24.89 6.23 -6.79
C ASP A 22 -23.72 5.42 -6.20
N PRO A 23 -23.57 4.12 -6.51
CA PRO A 23 -22.43 3.33 -6.08
C PRO A 23 -21.09 3.88 -6.58
N ILE A 24 -20.06 3.82 -5.75
CA ILE A 24 -18.70 4.17 -6.15
C ILE A 24 -17.97 2.94 -6.72
N ILE A 25 -17.18 3.17 -7.77
CA ILE A 25 -16.30 2.15 -8.34
C ILE A 25 -15.12 1.95 -7.39
N ILE A 26 -14.82 0.70 -7.05
CA ILE A 26 -13.61 0.34 -6.30
C ILE A 26 -12.56 -0.18 -7.30
N PRO A 27 -11.53 0.61 -7.63
CA PRO A 27 -10.53 0.23 -8.63
C PRO A 27 -9.63 -0.88 -8.06
N ARG A 28 -9.91 -2.13 -8.42
CA ARG A 28 -9.11 -3.30 -8.04
C ARG A 28 -8.55 -3.97 -9.28
N GLY A 29 -7.23 -4.04 -9.39
CA GLY A 29 -6.54 -4.60 -10.55
C GLY A 29 -6.76 -6.10 -10.72
N LYS A 30 -7.23 -6.50 -11.91
CA LYS A 30 -7.41 -7.88 -12.37
C LYS A 30 -6.37 -8.21 -13.45
N THR A 31 -5.12 -8.30 -13.02
CA THR A 31 -3.96 -8.61 -13.88
C THR A 31 -2.82 -9.16 -13.02
N THR A 32 -1.74 -9.64 -13.63
CA THR A 32 -0.52 -10.02 -12.91
C THR A 32 0.05 -8.80 -12.17
N GLY A 33 0.39 -8.96 -10.89
CA GLY A 33 0.71 -7.87 -9.95
C GLY A 33 -0.53 -7.22 -9.32
N GLY A 34 -1.74 -7.50 -9.82
CA GLY A 34 -2.99 -7.06 -9.23
C GLY A 34 -3.12 -5.54 -9.23
N SER A 35 -3.43 -4.96 -8.06
CA SER A 35 -3.64 -3.51 -7.95
C SER A 35 -2.36 -2.69 -8.01
N SER A 36 -1.18 -3.27 -7.73
CA SER A 36 0.08 -2.53 -7.88
C SER A 36 0.42 -2.21 -9.33
N SER A 37 -0.13 -2.97 -10.28
CA SER A 37 0.04 -2.74 -11.72
C SER A 37 -0.85 -1.63 -12.29
N ILE A 38 -1.81 -1.12 -11.50
CA ILE A 38 -2.77 -0.09 -11.95
C ILE A 38 -2.92 1.09 -10.97
N ASN A 39 -2.16 1.11 -9.87
CA ASN A 39 -2.24 2.18 -8.88
C ASN A 39 -1.45 3.44 -9.32
N GLY A 40 -1.50 4.49 -8.50
CA GLY A 40 -0.79 5.75 -8.77
C GLY A 40 0.74 5.70 -8.61
N GLN A 41 1.34 4.52 -8.42
CA GLN A 41 2.81 4.33 -8.30
C GLN A 41 3.48 5.13 -7.16
N VAL A 42 2.72 5.57 -6.16
CA VAL A 42 3.24 6.28 -4.99
C VAL A 42 3.59 5.27 -3.89
N LEU A 43 4.79 5.41 -3.32
CA LEU A 43 5.24 4.66 -2.15
C LEU A 43 5.55 5.62 -1.00
N PHE A 44 4.76 5.53 0.07
CA PHE A 44 5.11 6.09 1.37
C PHE A 44 5.26 4.94 2.36
N ARG A 45 6.20 5.06 3.30
CA ARG A 45 6.15 4.24 4.51
C ARG A 45 4.98 4.74 5.37
N GLY A 46 4.37 3.86 6.16
CA GLY A 46 3.33 4.28 7.10
C GLY A 46 3.92 5.10 8.25
N ILE A 47 3.03 5.78 8.99
CA ILE A 47 3.38 6.61 10.13
C ILE A 47 3.78 5.68 11.29
N PRO A 48 4.93 5.89 11.98
CA PRO A 48 5.38 5.00 13.05
C PRO A 48 4.32 4.70 14.11
N GLN A 49 3.55 5.71 14.50
CA GLN A 49 2.49 5.62 15.49
C GLN A 49 1.39 4.61 15.11
N ASP A 50 1.09 4.43 13.82
CA ASP A 50 0.08 3.45 13.39
C ASP A 50 0.54 2.02 13.71
N TYR A 51 1.83 1.74 13.52
CA TYR A 51 2.46 0.45 13.82
C TYR A 51 2.59 0.21 15.33
N ASP A 52 2.98 1.24 16.07
CA ASP A 52 3.09 1.16 17.53
C ASP A 52 1.71 0.96 18.18
N ASN A 53 0.66 1.61 17.67
CA ASN A 53 -0.72 1.37 18.09
C ASN A 53 -1.13 -0.10 17.86
N TRP A 54 -0.75 -0.71 16.72
CA TRP A 54 -1.02 -2.13 16.48
C TRP A 54 -0.29 -3.03 17.48
N ALA A 55 0.94 -2.67 17.85
CA ALA A 55 1.70 -3.38 18.86
C ALA A 55 1.02 -3.31 20.24
N GLU A 56 0.52 -2.13 20.62
CA GLU A 56 -0.25 -1.93 21.87
C GLU A 56 -1.55 -2.74 21.89
N TRP A 57 -2.19 -2.96 20.73
CA TRP A 57 -3.37 -3.81 20.61
C TRP A 57 -3.07 -5.32 20.68
N GLY A 58 -1.84 -5.70 21.04
CA GLY A 58 -1.43 -7.10 21.25
C GLY A 58 -0.63 -7.70 20.11
N ASN A 59 -0.25 -6.90 19.10
CA ASN A 59 0.54 -7.39 17.96
C ASN A 59 2.00 -6.93 18.07
N SER A 60 2.72 -7.31 19.12
CA SER A 60 4.06 -6.78 19.47
C SER A 60 5.08 -6.75 18.31
N GLU A 61 5.04 -7.75 17.42
CA GLU A 61 5.92 -7.83 16.26
C GLU A 61 5.70 -6.73 15.22
N TRP A 62 4.60 -5.99 15.33
CA TRP A 62 4.23 -4.91 14.42
C TRP A 62 4.73 -3.53 14.86
N ALA A 63 5.42 -3.38 16.00
CA ALA A 63 6.04 -2.11 16.38
C ALA A 63 6.91 -1.55 15.24
N PHE A 64 6.95 -0.23 15.06
CA PHE A 64 7.54 0.36 13.85
C PHE A 64 9.00 -0.06 13.63
N THR A 65 9.77 -0.14 14.70
CA THR A 65 11.18 -0.55 14.66
C THR A 65 11.35 -1.98 14.16
N ASN A 66 10.40 -2.87 14.44
CA ASN A 66 10.43 -4.28 14.04
C ASN A 66 10.11 -4.45 12.56
N VAL A 67 9.24 -3.59 12.00
CA VAL A 67 8.85 -3.64 10.58
C VAL A 67 9.78 -2.82 9.66
N LEU A 68 10.50 -1.83 10.19
CA LEU A 68 11.42 -0.97 9.44
C LEU A 68 12.44 -1.72 8.55
N PRO A 69 13.07 -2.83 8.99
CA PRO A 69 13.96 -3.61 8.13
C PRO A 69 13.28 -4.13 6.84
N TYR A 70 11.98 -4.42 6.90
CA TYR A 70 11.20 -4.89 5.76
C TYR A 70 10.84 -3.76 4.80
N PHE A 71 10.48 -2.56 5.30
CA PHE A 71 10.32 -1.39 4.42
C PHE A 71 11.60 -1.07 3.68
N LYS A 72 12.74 -1.07 4.40
CA LYS A 72 14.04 -0.91 3.76
C LYS A 72 14.25 -1.98 2.68
N LYS A 73 13.78 -3.22 2.87
CA LYS A 73 13.99 -4.35 1.93
C LYS A 73 13.11 -4.25 0.69
N LEU A 74 11.94 -3.65 0.84
CA LEU A 74 10.96 -3.42 -0.21
C LEU A 74 11.42 -2.35 -1.21
N GLU A 75 12.16 -1.34 -0.75
CA GLU A 75 12.60 -0.22 -1.59
C GLU A 75 14.05 -0.33 -2.08
N ASN A 76 14.33 0.32 -3.21
CA ASN A 76 15.67 0.57 -3.70
C ASN A 76 15.82 2.06 -4.00
N ASP A 77 16.21 2.83 -2.99
CA ASP A 77 16.51 4.25 -3.13
C ASP A 77 17.86 4.44 -3.85
N LEU A 78 17.81 5.07 -5.03
CA LEU A 78 18.99 5.33 -5.85
C LEU A 78 19.86 6.49 -5.32
N VAL A 79 19.28 7.40 -4.53
CA VAL A 79 19.95 8.56 -3.94
C VAL A 79 20.51 8.21 -2.56
N PHE A 80 19.83 7.35 -1.80
CA PHE A 80 20.28 6.80 -0.52
C PHE A 80 20.48 5.28 -0.60
N PRO A 81 21.49 4.79 -1.33
CA PRO A 81 21.69 3.36 -1.50
C PRO A 81 22.07 2.71 -0.18
N ARG A 82 21.49 1.53 0.07
CA ARG A 82 21.70 0.68 1.26
C ARG A 82 23.17 0.44 1.63
N ARG A 83 24.11 0.58 0.69
CA ARG A 83 25.55 0.35 0.90
C ARG A 83 26.28 1.47 1.62
N ARG A 84 25.67 2.65 1.82
CA ARG A 84 26.38 3.81 2.37
C ARG A 84 26.34 3.94 3.90
N PHE A 85 25.55 3.09 4.58
CA PHE A 85 25.49 3.05 6.04
C PHE A 85 25.93 1.67 6.55
N PRO A 86 26.86 1.60 7.51
CA PRO A 86 27.18 0.35 8.20
C PRO A 86 25.91 -0.26 8.80
N ARG A 87 25.85 -1.59 8.80
CA ARG A 87 24.87 -2.31 9.63
C ARG A 87 25.35 -2.18 11.08
N GLU A 88 24.89 -1.14 11.75
CA GLU A 88 24.80 -1.15 13.22
C GLU A 88 23.64 -2.05 13.65
#